data_AF-A0A1Q6UZK9-F1
#
_entry.id   AF-A0A1Q6UZK9-F1
#
_cell.length_a   1.000
_cell.length_b   1.000
_cell.length_c   1.000
_cell.angle_alpha   90.00
_cell.angle_beta   90.00
_cell.angle_gamma   90.00
#
_symmetry.space_group_name_H-M   'P 1'
#
loop_
_entity.id
_entity.type
_entity.pdbx_description
1 polymer ?
#
loop_
_entity_poly.entity_id
_entity_poly.type
_entity_poly.pdbx_seq_one_letter_code
_entity_poly.pdbx_strand_id
1 'polypeptide(L)'
;MDKQSIYLISAGVVFILFVIFLIILLKKKRVINLQKQVQELERQRNLIVSTPIAAELAKIEVIVKNEKLESKYEEWKGRYRVIKENRFQVITDMLLEIDGLIDANDIKNAKQKIMELEMEIYKLRVSTDNLLDEIREVTMSEERNRAIVTKLKSKFRDLERTFTTNQGKHWKKISRIWNNHGK
;
A
#
# COMPACT_ATOMS: atom_id res chain seq x y z
N MET A 1 -6.31 72.81 17.93
CA MET A 1 -6.97 71.51 18.20
C MET A 1 -6.92 71.27 19.70
N ASP A 2 -8.05 70.90 20.30
CA ASP A 2 -8.07 70.48 21.71
C ASP A 2 -7.28 69.18 21.88
N LYS A 3 -6.61 69.03 23.03
CA LYS A 3 -5.86 67.83 23.40
C LYS A 3 -6.75 66.59 23.31
N GLN A 4 -8.02 66.70 23.70
CA GLN A 4 -8.99 65.62 23.59
C GLN A 4 -9.20 65.14 22.14
N SER A 5 -9.30 66.08 21.20
CA SER A 5 -9.43 65.76 19.76
C SER A 5 -8.18 65.06 19.22
N ILE A 6 -6.98 65.45 19.68
CA ILE A 6 -5.72 64.79 19.28
C ILE A 6 -5.66 63.34 19.80
N TYR A 7 -6.06 63.09 21.05
CA TYR A 7 -6.09 61.74 21.61
C TYR A 7 -7.06 60.82 20.86
N LEU A 8 -8.28 61.29 20.56
CA LEU A 8 -9.27 60.51 19.82
C LEU A 8 -8.79 60.12 18.43
N ILE A 9 -8.16 61.06 17.70
CA ILE A 9 -7.59 60.76 16.37
C ILE A 9 -6.45 59.75 16.49
N SER A 10 -5.55 59.91 17.46
CA SER A 10 -4.44 58.99 17.66
C SER A 10 -4.90 57.57 18.00
N ALA A 11 -5.93 57.43 18.86
CA ALA A 11 -6.54 56.16 19.20
C ALA A 11 -7.19 55.49 17.97
N GLY A 12 -7.85 56.27 17.11
CA GLY A 12 -8.40 55.79 15.84
C GLY A 12 -7.34 55.21 14.90
N VAL A 13 -6.20 55.90 14.75
CA VAL A 13 -5.08 55.43 13.91
C VAL A 13 -4.51 54.10 14.45
N VAL A 14 -4.29 54.02 15.77
CA VAL A 14 -3.79 52.78 16.42
C VAL A 14 -4.78 51.64 16.22
N PHE A 15 -6.09 51.90 16.34
CA PHE A 15 -7.12 50.88 16.10
C PHE A 15 -7.12 50.37 14.66
N ILE A 16 -6.97 51.24 13.66
CA ILE A 16 -6.87 50.83 12.26
C ILE A 16 -5.65 49.94 12.02
N LEU A 17 -4.49 50.31 12.58
CA LEU A 17 -3.28 49.49 12.49
C LEU A 17 -3.46 48.12 13.14
N PHE A 18 -4.16 48.07 14.28
CA PHE A 18 -4.49 46.82 14.95
C PHE A 18 -5.40 45.92 14.11
N VAL A 19 -6.42 46.48 13.45
CA VAL A 19 -7.31 45.73 12.55
C VAL A 19 -6.53 45.16 11.35
N ILE A 20 -5.65 45.95 10.73
CA ILE A 20 -4.79 45.49 9.63
C ILE A 20 -3.89 44.34 10.11
N PHE A 21 -3.28 44.47 11.28
CA PHE A 21 -2.47 43.42 11.89
C PHE A 21 -3.25 42.12 12.09
N LEU A 22 -4.48 42.19 12.62
CA LEU A 22 -5.35 41.01 12.77
C LEU A 22 -5.66 40.33 11.42
N ILE A 23 -5.94 41.11 10.38
CA ILE A 23 -6.20 40.56 9.03
C ILE A 23 -4.98 39.79 8.50
N ILE A 24 -3.77 40.31 8.70
CA ILE A 24 -2.52 39.64 8.28
C ILE A 24 -2.35 38.32 9.02
N LEU A 25 -2.57 38.29 10.34
CA LEU A 25 -2.48 37.06 11.14
C LEU A 25 -3.47 36.00 10.66
N LEU A 26 -4.72 36.39 10.38
CA LEU A 26 -5.76 35.47 9.89
C LEU A 26 -5.42 34.90 8.51
N LYS A 27 -4.84 35.71 7.61
CA LYS A 27 -4.36 35.22 6.30
C LYS A 27 -3.23 34.21 6.46
N LYS A 28 -2.22 34.54 7.28
CA LYS A 28 -1.07 33.66 7.53
C LYS A 28 -1.51 32.31 8.12
N LYS A 29 -2.44 32.31 9.08
CA LYS A 29 -2.98 31.08 9.67
C LYS A 29 -3.67 30.18 8.64
N ARG A 30 -4.42 30.77 7.69
CA ARG A 30 -5.09 30.01 6.62
C ARG A 30 -4.09 29.33 5.70
N VAL A 31 -3.05 30.03 5.27
CA VAL A 31 -1.97 29.48 4.43
C VAL A 31 -1.28 28.30 5.11
N ILE A 32 -0.87 28.48 6.37
CA ILE A 32 -0.21 27.41 7.15
C ILE A 32 -1.10 26.16 7.24
N ASN A 33 -2.41 26.33 7.41
CA ASN A 33 -3.31 25.19 7.51
C ASN A 33 -3.42 24.41 6.19
N LEU A 34 -3.42 25.10 5.06
CA LEU A 34 -3.46 24.46 3.74
C LEU A 34 -2.16 23.72 3.45
N GLN A 35 -1.02 24.33 3.74
CA GLN A 35 0.29 23.69 3.59
C GLN A 35 0.37 22.39 4.41
N LYS A 36 -0.17 22.38 5.63
CA LYS A 36 -0.26 21.17 6.45
C LYS A 36 -1.13 20.08 5.81
N GLN A 37 -2.25 20.45 5.18
CA GLN A 37 -3.10 19.50 4.47
C GLN A 37 -2.36 18.89 3.27
N VAL A 38 -1.69 19.73 2.48
CA VAL A 38 -0.87 19.28 1.33
C VAL A 38 0.23 18.31 1.77
N GLN A 39 0.95 18.64 2.84
CA GLN A 39 2.00 17.77 3.41
C GLN A 39 1.45 16.41 3.87
N GLU A 40 0.27 16.39 4.48
CA GLU A 40 -0.36 15.14 4.89
C GLU A 40 -0.77 14.29 3.67
N LEU A 41 -1.26 14.92 2.61
CA LEU A 41 -1.60 14.24 1.36
C LEU A 41 -0.36 13.67 0.66
N GLU A 42 0.73 14.43 0.63
CA GLU A 42 2.01 13.95 0.11
C GLU A 42 2.52 12.75 0.91
N ARG A 43 2.44 12.81 2.25
CA ARG A 43 2.79 11.70 3.13
C ARG A 43 1.95 10.47 2.83
N GLN A 44 0.63 10.62 2.68
CA GLN A 44 -0.27 9.53 2.33
C GLN A 44 0.07 8.91 0.98
N ARG A 45 0.42 9.72 -0.03
CA ARG A 45 0.91 9.22 -1.32
C ARG A 45 2.17 8.40 -1.13
N ASN A 46 3.15 8.88 -0.37
CA ASN A 46 4.43 8.18 -0.17
C ASN A 46 4.24 6.82 0.52
N LEU A 47 3.28 6.70 1.43
CA LEU A 47 2.91 5.41 2.02
C LEU A 47 2.37 4.44 0.96
N ILE A 48 1.52 4.90 0.03
CA ILE A 48 0.98 4.05 -1.04
C ILE A 48 2.10 3.57 -1.97
N VAL A 49 3.08 4.42 -2.28
CA VAL A 49 4.27 4.05 -3.08
C VAL A 49 5.06 2.93 -2.41
N SER A 50 5.14 2.94 -1.08
CA SER A 50 5.91 1.95 -0.31
C SER A 50 5.25 0.57 -0.22
N THR A 51 4.01 0.42 -0.70
CA THR A 51 3.29 -0.86 -0.67
C THR A 51 4.05 -1.93 -1.49
N PRO A 52 4.29 -3.13 -0.93
CA PRO A 52 5.25 -4.11 -1.47
C PRO A 52 4.71 -4.94 -2.65
N ILE A 53 4.01 -4.31 -3.61
CA ILE A 53 3.45 -5.00 -4.79
C ILE A 53 4.55 -5.68 -5.61
N ALA A 54 5.68 -5.02 -5.82
CA ALA A 54 6.80 -5.59 -6.59
C ALA A 54 7.34 -6.89 -5.95
N ALA A 55 7.41 -6.94 -4.61
CA ALA A 55 7.87 -8.12 -3.90
C ALA A 55 6.86 -9.27 -4.00
N GLU A 56 5.55 -8.98 -3.95
CA GLU A 56 4.51 -10.00 -4.13
C GLU A 56 4.44 -10.49 -5.59
N LEU A 57 4.64 -9.62 -6.58
CA LEU A 57 4.74 -10.00 -8.00
C LEU A 57 5.94 -10.93 -8.25
N ALA A 58 7.08 -10.70 -7.60
CA ALA A 58 8.24 -11.58 -7.70
C ALA A 58 7.95 -13.00 -7.16
N LYS A 59 7.06 -13.14 -6.16
CA LYS A 59 6.59 -14.46 -5.71
C LYS A 59 5.73 -15.15 -6.77
N ILE A 60 4.90 -14.41 -7.51
CA ILE A 60 4.09 -14.96 -8.61
C ILE A 60 4.97 -15.52 -9.72
N GLU A 61 6.03 -14.80 -10.09
CA GLU A 61 6.99 -15.22 -11.13
C GLU A 61 7.58 -16.62 -10.87
N VAL A 62 7.83 -16.98 -9.61
CA VAL A 62 8.38 -18.29 -9.23
C VAL A 62 7.34 -19.42 -9.33
N ILE A 63 6.05 -19.09 -9.27
CA ILE A 63 4.96 -20.08 -9.20
C ILE A 63 4.14 -20.20 -10.48
N VAL A 64 4.29 -19.26 -11.40
CA VAL A 64 3.56 -19.24 -12.66
C VAL A 64 3.94 -20.47 -13.50
N LYS A 65 2.92 -21.27 -13.82
CA LYS A 65 3.10 -22.59 -14.48
C LYS A 65 1.97 -22.94 -15.44
N ASN A 66 0.98 -22.05 -15.60
CA ASN A 66 -0.16 -22.26 -16.47
C ASN A 66 -0.59 -20.94 -17.11
N GLU A 67 -1.19 -21.05 -18.29
CA GLU A 67 -1.61 -19.92 -19.12
C GLU A 67 -2.56 -18.96 -18.40
N LYS A 68 -3.48 -19.48 -17.59
CA LYS A 68 -4.43 -18.65 -16.83
C LYS A 68 -3.73 -17.76 -15.80
N LEU A 69 -2.73 -18.29 -15.09
CA LEU A 69 -1.97 -17.53 -14.11
C LEU A 69 -0.98 -16.57 -14.80
N GLU A 70 -0.41 -16.97 -15.93
CA GLU A 70 0.44 -16.11 -16.76
C GLU A 70 -0.32 -14.86 -17.22
N SER A 71 -1.54 -15.03 -17.75
CA SER A 71 -2.39 -13.91 -18.17
C SER A 71 -2.70 -12.94 -17.02
N LYS A 72 -3.00 -13.47 -15.81
CA LYS A 72 -3.21 -12.63 -14.62
C LYS A 72 -1.93 -11.91 -14.18
N TYR A 73 -0.80 -12.59 -14.25
CA TYR A 73 0.48 -12.02 -13.89
C TYR A 73 0.85 -10.83 -14.79
N GLU A 74 0.66 -10.96 -16.11
CA GLU A 74 0.85 -9.85 -17.05
C GLU A 74 -0.13 -8.70 -16.81
N GLU A 75 -1.41 -8.99 -16.52
CA GLU A 75 -2.41 -7.99 -16.17
C GLU A 75 -1.99 -7.20 -14.92
N TRP A 76 -1.57 -7.89 -13.85
CA TRP A 76 -1.12 -7.26 -12.62
C TRP A 76 0.14 -6.44 -12.80
N LYS A 77 1.11 -6.90 -13.61
CA LYS A 77 2.27 -6.10 -14.00
C LYS A 77 1.86 -4.83 -14.74
N GLY A 78 0.89 -4.92 -15.65
CA GLY A 78 0.32 -3.77 -16.34
C GLY A 78 -0.32 -2.77 -15.38
N ARG A 79 -1.18 -3.24 -14.46
CA ARG A 79 -1.82 -2.40 -13.44
C ARG A 79 -0.80 -1.74 -12.52
N TYR A 80 0.22 -2.49 -12.07
CA TYR A 80 1.30 -1.95 -11.25
C TYR A 80 2.09 -0.86 -11.98
N ARG A 81 2.38 -1.06 -13.28
CA ARG A 81 3.04 -0.06 -14.12
C ARG A 81 2.20 1.23 -14.20
N VAL A 82 0.90 1.13 -14.46
CA VAL A 82 0.01 2.30 -14.52
C VAL A 82 -0.03 3.07 -13.19
N ILE A 83 -0.09 2.36 -12.06
CA ILE A 83 0.00 2.94 -10.71
C ILE A 83 1.32 3.69 -10.55
N LYS A 84 2.43 3.08 -10.96
CA LYS A 84 3.79 3.60 -10.75
C LYS A 84 4.19 4.74 -11.68
N GLU A 85 3.83 4.67 -12.95
CA GLU A 85 4.33 5.60 -13.96
C GLU A 85 3.34 6.73 -14.23
N ASN A 86 2.04 6.43 -14.31
CA ASN A 86 1.05 7.43 -14.69
C ASN A 86 0.45 8.14 -13.47
N ARG A 87 -0.08 7.39 -12.50
CA ARG A 87 -0.85 7.98 -11.38
C ARG A 87 0.02 8.79 -10.43
N PHE A 88 1.28 8.40 -10.22
CA PHE A 88 2.20 9.19 -9.39
C PHE A 88 2.61 10.51 -10.04
N GLN A 89 2.74 10.56 -11.36
CA GLN A 89 3.02 11.82 -12.07
C GLN A 89 1.85 12.80 -11.90
N VAL A 90 0.62 12.34 -12.14
CA VAL A 90 -0.58 13.16 -11.98
C VAL A 90 -0.71 13.76 -10.57
N ILE A 91 -0.43 12.98 -9.52
CA ILE A 91 -0.44 13.49 -8.13
C ILE A 91 0.68 14.50 -7.89
N THR A 92 1.88 14.26 -8.42
CA THR A 92 3.00 15.21 -8.32
C THR A 92 2.64 16.54 -8.99
N ASP A 93 2.04 16.50 -10.17
CA ASP A 93 1.64 17.71 -10.91
C ASP A 93 0.55 18.49 -10.14
N MET A 94 -0.43 17.80 -9.56
CA MET A 94 -1.47 18.44 -8.72
C MET A 94 -0.89 19.08 -7.45
N LEU A 95 0.10 18.45 -6.81
CA LEU A 95 0.79 19.03 -5.65
C LEU A 95 1.49 20.35 -6.03
N LEU A 96 2.22 20.36 -7.15
CA LEU A 96 2.89 21.56 -7.66
C LEU A 96 1.90 22.67 -8.02
N GLU A 97 0.76 22.32 -8.62
CA GLU A 97 -0.31 23.29 -8.93
C GLU A 97 -0.87 23.91 -7.64
N ILE A 98 -1.11 23.11 -6.60
CA ILE A 98 -1.61 23.59 -5.31
C ILE A 98 -0.58 24.54 -4.65
N ASP A 99 0.70 24.19 -4.67
CA ASP A 99 1.76 25.05 -4.12
C ASP A 99 1.79 26.40 -4.84
N GLY A 100 1.71 26.40 -6.18
CA GLY A 100 1.62 27.63 -6.98
C GLY A 100 0.39 28.49 -6.64
N LEU A 101 -0.77 27.87 -6.41
CA LEU A 101 -1.99 28.57 -5.98
C LEU A 101 -1.86 29.16 -4.56
N ILE A 102 -1.22 28.44 -3.64
CA ILE A 102 -0.95 28.92 -2.28
C ILE A 102 0.01 30.12 -2.31
N ASP A 103 1.08 30.04 -3.10
CA ASP A 103 2.07 31.11 -3.27
C ASP A 103 1.47 32.37 -3.92
N ALA A 104 0.57 32.19 -4.88
CA ALA A 104 -0.23 33.28 -5.46
C ALA A 104 -1.31 33.83 -4.51
N ASN A 105 -1.45 33.26 -3.31
CA ASN A 105 -2.49 33.56 -2.33
C ASN A 105 -3.93 33.37 -2.89
N ASP A 106 -4.08 32.49 -3.89
CA ASP A 106 -5.37 32.04 -4.44
C ASP A 106 -5.94 30.88 -3.61
N ILE A 107 -6.35 31.22 -2.39
CA ILE A 107 -6.80 30.27 -1.38
C ILE A 107 -8.06 29.50 -1.79
N LYS A 108 -8.90 30.09 -2.64
CA LYS A 108 -10.16 29.46 -3.05
C LYS A 108 -9.87 28.29 -4.00
N ASN A 109 -9.08 28.54 -5.03
CA ASN A 109 -8.74 27.52 -6.01
C ASN A 109 -7.82 26.46 -5.40
N ALA A 110 -6.87 26.86 -4.53
CA ALA A 110 -6.02 25.91 -3.80
C ALA A 110 -6.85 24.88 -3.01
N LYS A 111 -7.89 25.32 -2.30
CA LYS A 111 -8.79 24.42 -1.56
C LYS A 111 -9.55 23.44 -2.46
N GLN A 112 -10.02 23.92 -3.61
CA GLN A 112 -10.71 23.05 -4.57
C GLN A 112 -9.75 21.99 -5.10
N LYS A 113 -8.51 22.37 -5.48
CA LYS A 113 -7.50 21.42 -5.92
C LYS A 113 -7.06 20.44 -4.85
N ILE A 114 -7.00 20.85 -3.58
CA ILE A 114 -6.75 19.94 -2.45
C ILE A 114 -7.81 18.84 -2.37
N MET A 115 -9.10 19.17 -2.53
CA MET A 115 -10.18 18.17 -2.56
C MET A 115 -10.06 17.22 -3.76
N GLU A 116 -9.68 17.73 -4.92
CA GLU A 116 -9.45 16.89 -6.11
C GLU A 116 -8.26 15.93 -5.89
N LEU A 117 -7.17 16.43 -5.32
CA LEU A 117 -6.00 15.65 -4.95
C LEU A 117 -6.34 14.56 -3.91
N GLU A 118 -7.12 14.89 -2.88
CA GLU A 118 -7.64 13.94 -1.88
C GLU A 118 -8.34 12.76 -2.55
N MET A 119 -9.25 13.05 -3.49
CA MET A 119 -9.99 12.04 -4.22
C MET A 119 -9.09 11.17 -5.09
N GLU A 120 -8.08 11.75 -5.75
CA GLU A 120 -7.14 10.98 -6.57
C GLU A 120 -6.21 10.09 -5.73
N ILE A 121 -5.74 10.57 -4.58
CA ILE A 121 -4.99 9.76 -3.61
C ILE A 121 -5.85 8.60 -3.10
N TYR A 122 -7.13 8.85 -2.81
CA TYR A 122 -8.05 7.81 -2.37
C TYR A 122 -8.25 6.72 -3.44
N LYS A 123 -8.53 7.11 -4.69
CA LYS A 123 -8.64 6.17 -5.82
C LYS A 123 -7.37 5.35 -6.01
N LEU A 124 -6.22 6.00 -5.88
CA LEU A 124 -4.91 5.35 -5.99
C LEU A 124 -4.71 4.32 -4.88
N ARG A 125 -5.06 4.66 -3.63
CA ARG A 125 -5.00 3.73 -2.49
C ARG A 125 -5.85 2.50 -2.75
N VAL A 126 -7.13 2.67 -3.08
CA VAL A 126 -8.05 1.56 -3.35
C VAL A 126 -7.53 0.68 -4.47
N SER A 127 -7.03 1.27 -5.55
CA SER A 127 -6.48 0.50 -6.68
C SER A 127 -5.23 -0.30 -6.31
N THR A 128 -4.38 0.27 -5.45
CA THR A 128 -3.15 -0.36 -4.95
C THR A 128 -3.47 -1.51 -4.00
N ASP A 129 -4.38 -1.29 -3.06
CA ASP A 129 -4.77 -2.29 -2.06
C ASP A 129 -5.49 -3.47 -2.72
N ASN A 130 -6.44 -3.21 -3.63
CA ASN A 130 -7.12 -4.26 -4.38
C ASN A 130 -6.13 -5.10 -5.19
N LEU A 131 -5.17 -4.47 -5.87
CA LEU A 131 -4.15 -5.19 -6.63
C LEU A 131 -3.29 -6.08 -5.72
N LEU A 132 -2.87 -5.55 -4.56
CA LEU A 132 -2.09 -6.31 -3.59
C LEU A 132 -2.87 -7.52 -3.07
N ASP A 133 -4.14 -7.34 -2.75
CA ASP A 133 -5.01 -8.40 -2.22
C ASP A 133 -5.24 -9.51 -3.25
N GLU A 134 -5.50 -9.16 -4.52
CA GLU A 134 -5.61 -10.13 -5.61
C GLU A 134 -4.33 -10.99 -5.77
N ILE A 135 -3.16 -10.35 -5.70
CA ILE A 135 -1.88 -11.07 -5.80
C ILE A 135 -1.69 -11.99 -4.58
N ARG A 136 -1.98 -11.47 -3.38
CA ARG A 136 -1.83 -12.22 -2.12
C ARG A 136 -2.75 -13.42 -2.02
N GLU A 137 -3.99 -13.30 -2.52
CA GLU A 137 -4.92 -14.41 -2.55
C GLU A 137 -4.31 -15.63 -3.27
N VAL A 138 -3.64 -15.38 -4.39
CA VAL A 138 -2.98 -16.44 -5.18
C VAL A 138 -1.70 -16.93 -4.51
N THR A 139 -0.80 -16.05 -4.06
CA THR A 139 0.46 -16.47 -3.42
C THR A 139 0.21 -17.30 -2.16
N MET A 140 -0.73 -16.87 -1.30
CA MET A 140 -1.08 -17.58 -0.07
C MET A 140 -1.79 -18.91 -0.33
N SER A 141 -2.65 -18.97 -1.35
CA SER A 141 -3.31 -20.22 -1.76
C SER A 141 -2.29 -21.25 -2.24
N GLU A 142 -1.33 -20.83 -3.06
CA GLU A 142 -0.26 -21.71 -3.56
C GLU A 142 0.68 -22.18 -2.44
N GLU A 143 1.05 -21.29 -1.51
CA GLU A 143 1.85 -21.67 -0.33
C GLU A 143 1.14 -22.72 0.53
N ARG A 144 -0.17 -22.53 0.79
CA ARG A 144 -1.00 -23.49 1.51
C ARG A 144 -1.08 -24.84 0.78
N ASN A 145 -1.28 -24.82 -0.55
CA ASN A 145 -1.34 -26.04 -1.36
C ASN A 145 -0.01 -26.81 -1.31
N ARG A 146 1.13 -26.11 -1.44
CA ARG A 146 2.45 -26.75 -1.32
C ARG A 146 2.70 -27.37 0.05
N ALA A 147 2.26 -26.72 1.13
CA ALA A 147 2.35 -27.29 2.47
C ALA A 147 1.52 -28.59 2.60
N ILE A 148 0.30 -28.61 2.07
CA ILE A 148 -0.57 -29.80 2.07
C ILE A 148 0.06 -30.95 1.28
N VAL A 149 0.52 -30.68 0.05
CA VAL A 149 1.16 -31.68 -0.81
C VAL A 149 2.41 -32.26 -0.14
N THR A 150 3.23 -31.42 0.49
CA THR A 150 4.44 -31.86 1.22
C THR A 150 4.08 -32.78 2.38
N LYS A 151 3.06 -32.42 3.17
CA LYS A 151 2.55 -33.25 4.27
C LYS A 151 2.02 -34.59 3.78
N LEU A 152 1.27 -34.61 2.67
CA LEU A 152 0.75 -35.83 2.06
C LEU A 152 1.88 -36.74 1.56
N LYS A 153 2.88 -36.19 0.86
CA LYS A 153 4.06 -36.95 0.40
C LYS A 153 4.86 -37.53 1.58
N SER A 154 4.98 -36.81 2.70
CA SER A 154 5.62 -37.35 3.90
C SER A 154 4.84 -38.55 4.43
N LYS A 155 3.53 -38.40 4.66
CA LYS A 155 2.68 -39.49 5.15
C LYS A 155 2.70 -40.72 4.23
N PHE A 156 2.70 -40.51 2.92
CA PHE A 156 2.80 -41.60 1.95
C PHE A 156 4.12 -42.36 2.10
N ARG A 157 5.26 -41.66 2.15
CA ARG A 157 6.58 -42.27 2.34
C ARG A 157 6.67 -43.03 3.67
N ASP A 158 6.08 -42.51 4.73
CA ASP A 158 6.07 -43.17 6.04
C ASP A 158 5.21 -44.45 6.03
N LEU A 159 4.07 -44.42 5.34
CA LEU A 159 3.22 -45.59 5.15
C LEU A 159 3.93 -46.67 4.32
N GLU A 160 4.57 -46.27 3.22
CA GLU A 160 5.34 -47.17 2.34
C GLU A 160 6.50 -47.83 3.09
N ARG A 161 7.26 -47.06 3.88
CA ARG A 161 8.31 -47.59 4.77
C ARG A 161 7.76 -48.58 5.79
N THR A 162 6.62 -48.27 6.40
CA THR A 162 5.99 -49.15 7.39
C THR A 162 5.53 -50.45 6.76
N PHE A 163 4.91 -50.37 5.59
CA PHE A 163 4.44 -51.52 4.83
C PHE A 163 5.58 -52.45 4.41
N THR A 164 6.63 -51.89 3.77
CA THR A 164 7.82 -52.64 3.34
C THR A 164 8.58 -53.24 4.52
N THR A 165 8.71 -52.52 5.63
CA THR A 165 9.32 -53.04 6.86
C THR A 165 8.52 -54.22 7.41
N ASN A 166 7.19 -54.12 7.43
CA ASN A 166 6.33 -55.20 7.90
C ASN A 166 6.42 -56.43 6.98
N GLN A 167 6.37 -56.24 5.65
CA GLN A 167 6.59 -57.34 4.70
C GLN A 167 7.95 -58.03 4.92
N GLY A 168 9.03 -57.26 5.09
CA GLY A 168 10.36 -57.80 5.39
C GLY A 168 10.40 -58.58 6.71
N LYS A 169 9.69 -58.13 7.75
CA LYS A 169 9.54 -58.87 9.01
C LYS A 169 8.78 -60.19 8.81
N HIS A 170 7.69 -60.17 8.03
CA HIS A 170 6.94 -61.38 7.70
C HIS A 170 7.79 -62.40 6.93
N TRP A 171 8.54 -61.95 5.92
CA TRP A 171 9.44 -62.82 5.16
C TRP A 171 10.55 -63.44 6.02
N LYS A 172 11.20 -62.63 6.88
CA LYS A 172 12.17 -63.14 7.85
C LYS A 172 11.58 -64.19 8.78
N LYS A 173 10.33 -64.00 9.24
CA LYS A 173 9.65 -64.97 10.10
C LYS A 173 9.40 -66.29 9.39
N ILE A 174 8.92 -66.26 8.15
CA ILE A 174 8.67 -67.47 7.33
C ILE A 174 9.98 -68.24 7.07
N SER A 175 11.04 -67.55 6.67
CA SER A 175 12.37 -68.17 6.45
C SER A 175 12.90 -68.85 7.71
N ARG A 176 12.71 -68.24 8.89
CA ARG A 176 13.14 -68.81 10.18
C ARG A 176 12.38 -70.09 10.55
N ILE A 177 11.09 -70.15 10.24
CA ILE A 177 10.25 -71.35 10.43
C ILE A 177 10.73 -72.46 9.49
N TRP A 178 10.97 -72.15 8.22
CA TRP A 178 11.40 -73.13 7.22
C TRP A 178 12.78 -73.74 7.56
N ASN A 179 13.74 -72.93 7.99
CA ASN A 179 15.08 -73.41 8.40
C ASN A 179 15.08 -74.24 9.70
N ASN A 180 14.08 -74.08 10.57
CA ASN A 180 13.98 -74.85 11.81
C ASN A 180 13.28 -76.21 11.64
N HIS A 181 12.51 -76.40 10.57
CA HIS A 181 11.82 -77.67 10.27
C HIS A 181 12.56 -78.57 9.26
N GLY A 182 13.72 -78.12 8.74
CA GLY A 182 14.58 -78.87 7.84
C GLY A 182 15.74 -79.65 8.50
N LYS A 183 15.62 -79.97 9.79
CA LYS A 183 16.53 -80.89 10.52
C LYS A 183 15.77 -82.12 10.96
#